data_AF-A0A7D6XKJ6-F1
#
_entry.id   AF-A0A7D6XKJ6-F1
#
_cell.length_a   1.000
_cell.length_b   1.000
_cell.length_c   1.000
_cell.angle_alpha   90.00
_cell.angle_beta   90.00
_cell.angle_gamma   90.00
#
_symmetry.space_group_name_H-M   'P 1'
#
loop_
_entity.id
_entity.type
_entity.pdbx_description
1 polymer ?
#
loop_
_entity_poly.entity_id
_entity_poly.type
_entity_poly.pdbx_seq_one_letter_code
_entity_poly.pdbx_strand_id
1 'polypeptide(L)'
;MKKRGEYYITQFFYLNLQTLIFIEKKMKQLKFLVVALTLLMGISFTSCLNSDSDPYNYGGGMVKVQNYMGVYSFKGENGVTITPTSASISALEANGFKMSDMSDKVAQIYYRWDPTQVDIPADEKDVKGVELYSIESLDNTVEIVEQKGVAANDSISKSNNAAIISLGYDAGGIKYAPKFFYDDHTLLLPINYYITNKRHFLTLVYYPNEDNGTTLRLYLGHNSNGDSTSTNSTSYTLTANTGGYYGLGLFYKVYDLRKVFERYKRQTSTSENPTTIEIVTKVNSYSLKLDDSQTKEEVYTVTKGETEK
;
A
#
# COMPACT_ATOMS: atom_id res chain seq x y z
N MET A 1 -18.71 -54.50 -8.94
CA MET A 1 -18.91 -53.04 -9.02
C MET A 1 -18.39 -52.37 -7.75
N LYS A 2 -17.12 -51.97 -7.74
CA LYS A 2 -16.47 -51.09 -6.77
C LYS A 2 -15.19 -50.61 -7.45
N LYS A 3 -14.70 -49.39 -7.17
CA LYS A 3 -13.54 -48.69 -7.80
C LYS A 3 -13.82 -47.68 -8.92
N ARG A 4 -14.88 -46.87 -8.81
CA ARG A 4 -14.97 -45.59 -9.56
C ARG A 4 -14.97 -44.34 -8.67
N GLY A 5 -15.13 -44.46 -7.35
CA GLY A 5 -15.13 -43.32 -6.42
C GLY A 5 -13.77 -42.96 -5.80
N GLU A 6 -12.85 -43.92 -5.67
CA GLU A 6 -11.55 -43.70 -4.99
C GLU A 6 -10.52 -42.95 -5.86
N TYR A 7 -10.68 -42.99 -7.19
CA TYR A 7 -9.78 -42.33 -8.14
C TYR A 7 -10.01 -40.80 -8.21
N TYR A 8 -11.24 -40.34 -8.04
CA TYR A 8 -11.56 -38.91 -8.07
C TYR A 8 -11.15 -38.20 -6.78
N ILE A 9 -11.27 -38.84 -5.63
CA ILE A 9 -10.87 -38.26 -4.34
C ILE A 9 -9.34 -38.10 -4.29
N THR A 10 -8.58 -39.12 -4.71
CA THR A 10 -7.12 -39.03 -4.77
C THR A 10 -6.63 -37.99 -5.78
N GLN A 11 -7.28 -37.83 -6.92
CA GLN A 11 -6.94 -36.82 -7.92
C GLN A 11 -7.30 -35.39 -7.48
N PHE A 12 -8.41 -35.20 -6.76
CA PHE A 12 -8.79 -33.91 -6.18
C PHE A 12 -7.82 -33.48 -5.06
N PHE A 13 -7.42 -34.41 -4.18
CA PHE A 13 -6.41 -34.12 -3.15
C PHE A 13 -5.04 -33.81 -3.77
N TYR A 14 -4.63 -34.52 -4.82
CA TYR A 14 -3.38 -34.23 -5.53
C TYR A 14 -3.38 -32.86 -6.21
N LEU A 15 -4.50 -32.46 -6.83
CA LEU A 15 -4.63 -31.15 -7.48
C LEU A 15 -4.60 -30.01 -6.45
N ASN A 16 -5.31 -30.16 -5.32
CA ASN A 16 -5.30 -29.18 -4.24
C ASN A 16 -3.92 -29.08 -3.57
N LEU A 17 -3.22 -30.20 -3.37
CA LEU A 17 -1.86 -30.22 -2.80
C LEU A 17 -0.81 -29.62 -3.76
N GLN A 18 -0.90 -29.92 -5.06
CA GLN A 18 -0.05 -29.30 -6.08
C GLN A 18 -0.28 -27.79 -6.20
N THR A 19 -1.54 -27.33 -6.04
CA THR A 19 -1.89 -25.90 -6.03
C THR A 19 -1.32 -25.22 -4.78
N LEU A 20 -1.43 -25.86 -3.60
CA LEU A 20 -0.83 -25.36 -2.35
C LEU A 20 0.70 -25.29 -2.43
N ILE A 21 1.35 -26.34 -2.94
CA ILE A 21 2.80 -26.41 -3.14
C ILE A 21 3.24 -25.36 -4.18
N PHE A 22 2.46 -25.11 -5.24
CA PHE A 22 2.75 -24.09 -6.23
C PHE A 22 2.63 -22.67 -5.66
N ILE A 23 1.63 -22.42 -4.81
CA ILE A 23 1.47 -21.16 -4.07
C ILE A 23 2.64 -20.96 -3.11
N GLU A 24 2.98 -21.95 -2.28
CA GLU A 24 4.14 -21.88 -1.36
C GLU A 24 5.47 -21.67 -2.11
N LYS A 25 5.67 -22.35 -3.23
CA LYS A 25 6.91 -22.29 -4.02
C LYS A 25 7.02 -20.97 -4.80
N LYS A 26 5.90 -20.35 -5.20
CA LYS A 26 5.86 -18.98 -5.76
C LYS A 26 6.06 -17.91 -4.69
N MET A 27 5.48 -18.05 -3.50
CA MET A 27 5.72 -17.12 -2.38
C MET A 27 7.18 -17.12 -1.92
N LYS A 28 7.88 -18.28 -2.00
CA LYS A 28 9.33 -18.36 -1.74
C LYS A 28 10.20 -17.51 -2.68
N GLN A 29 9.69 -17.10 -3.85
CA GLN A 29 10.41 -16.27 -4.82
C GLN A 29 10.08 -14.78 -4.73
N LEU A 30 9.04 -14.38 -3.98
CA LEU A 30 8.73 -12.98 -3.67
C LEU A 30 9.63 -12.49 -2.53
N LYS A 31 10.95 -12.60 -2.69
CA LYS A 31 11.93 -11.96 -1.79
C LYS A 31 12.16 -10.54 -2.28
N PHE A 32 11.25 -9.64 -1.95
CA PHE A 32 11.47 -8.20 -2.10
C PHE A 32 11.66 -7.59 -0.72
N LEU A 33 12.50 -6.55 -0.67
CA LEU A 33 13.11 -5.92 0.50
C LEU A 33 12.08 -5.42 1.53
N VAL A 34 11.48 -6.36 2.25
CA VAL A 34 10.99 -6.16 3.61
C VAL A 34 12.22 -6.37 4.47
N VAL A 35 12.57 -5.40 5.33
CA VAL A 35 13.39 -5.74 6.49
C VAL A 35 12.46 -6.49 7.45
N ALA A 36 12.16 -7.74 7.10
CA ALA A 36 11.53 -8.68 8.00
C ALA A 36 12.68 -9.20 8.85
N LEU A 37 12.86 -8.61 10.04
CA LEU A 37 13.74 -9.18 11.04
C LEU A 37 13.14 -10.55 11.41
N THR A 38 13.68 -11.63 10.85
CA THR A 38 13.39 -12.98 11.34
C THR A 38 13.96 -13.09 12.74
N LEU A 39 13.16 -12.76 13.74
CA LEU A 39 13.32 -13.36 15.05
C LEU A 39 12.48 -14.64 15.07
N LEU A 40 13.17 -15.72 15.41
CA LEU A 40 12.62 -17.06 15.53
C LEU A 40 11.39 -17.07 16.46
N MET A 41 10.47 -17.98 16.11
CA MET A 41 9.34 -18.51 16.89
C MET A 41 7.96 -17.87 16.66
N GLY A 42 7.10 -18.62 15.94
CA GLY A 42 5.69 -18.81 16.27
C GLY A 42 4.71 -17.65 16.09
N ILE A 43 4.23 -17.42 14.86
CA ILE A 43 3.08 -16.54 14.60
C ILE A 43 1.77 -17.32 14.61
N SER A 44 0.81 -16.89 15.46
CA SER A 44 -0.64 -17.02 15.27
C SER A 44 -1.31 -15.92 16.10
N PHE A 45 -2.02 -14.99 15.46
CA PHE A 45 -2.75 -13.91 16.14
C PHE A 45 -4.18 -14.33 16.46
N THR A 46 -4.59 -14.13 17.72
CA THR A 46 -5.83 -13.44 18.08
C THR A 46 -5.59 -12.70 19.39
N SER A 47 -5.97 -11.43 19.46
CA SER A 47 -6.12 -10.70 20.72
C SER A 47 -6.88 -11.59 21.72
N CYS A 48 -6.28 -11.80 22.91
CA CYS A 48 -6.68 -12.76 23.94
C CYS A 48 -6.42 -14.24 23.62
N LEU A 49 -5.16 -14.64 23.42
CA LEU A 49 -4.73 -16.02 23.68
C LEU A 49 -3.35 -15.97 24.29
N ASN A 50 -3.30 -16.26 25.60
CA ASN A 50 -2.08 -16.60 26.32
C ASN A 50 -1.35 -17.69 25.52
N SER A 51 -0.29 -17.32 24.79
CA SER A 51 0.76 -18.27 24.46
C SER A 51 1.82 -18.06 25.53
N ASP A 52 1.95 -19.02 26.45
CA ASP A 52 2.78 -18.92 27.67
C ASP A 52 4.31 -18.79 27.41
N SER A 53 4.73 -18.26 26.25
CA SER A 53 6.14 -18.13 25.86
C SER A 53 6.52 -16.86 25.11
N ASP A 54 5.60 -16.07 24.55
CA ASP A 54 5.94 -14.76 23.97
C ASP A 54 5.65 -13.67 25.01
N PRO A 55 6.69 -13.02 25.58
CA PRO A 55 6.47 -11.97 26.55
C PRO A 55 5.98 -10.66 25.90
N TYR A 56 5.92 -10.54 24.57
CA TYR A 56 5.61 -9.27 23.92
C TYR A 56 4.13 -9.09 23.56
N ASN A 57 3.67 -7.86 23.73
CA ASN A 57 2.47 -7.34 23.08
C ASN A 57 2.84 -6.64 21.77
N TYR A 58 1.87 -6.54 20.86
CA TYR A 58 2.08 -6.06 19.49
C TYR A 58 1.07 -4.99 19.07
N GLY A 59 1.51 -4.08 18.21
CA GLY A 59 0.67 -3.08 17.57
C GLY A 59 1.20 -2.70 16.20
N GLY A 60 0.38 -1.98 15.43
CA GLY A 60 0.76 -1.54 14.10
C GLY A 60 -0.34 -0.76 13.41
N GLY A 61 0.00 -0.16 12.28
CA GLY A 61 -0.95 0.62 11.49
C GLY A 61 -0.27 1.50 10.45
N MET A 62 -1.11 2.12 9.62
CA MET A 62 -0.68 3.14 8.67
C MET A 62 -0.47 4.45 9.41
N VAL A 63 0.70 5.07 9.19
CA VAL A 63 1.16 6.23 9.94
C VAL A 63 1.84 7.24 9.03
N LYS A 64 1.74 8.53 9.35
CA LYS A 64 2.61 9.57 8.83
C LYS A 64 3.87 9.64 9.69
N VAL A 65 5.04 9.51 9.06
CA VAL A 65 6.33 9.55 9.76
C VAL A 65 6.73 11.00 9.99
N GLN A 66 6.99 11.35 11.25
CA GLN A 66 7.49 12.66 11.65
C GLN A 66 8.93 12.54 12.16
N ASN A 67 9.73 13.56 11.86
CA ASN A 67 11.09 13.68 12.36
C ASN A 67 11.28 15.10 12.88
N TYR A 68 11.58 15.23 14.17
CA TYR A 68 11.93 16.49 14.78
C TYR A 68 13.29 16.36 15.43
N MET A 69 14.28 17.06 14.86
CA MET A 69 15.67 17.09 15.37
C MET A 69 16.28 15.69 15.59
N GLY A 70 15.95 14.70 14.74
CA GLY A 70 16.45 13.33 14.84
C GLY A 70 15.62 12.40 15.72
N VAL A 71 14.55 12.91 16.35
CA VAL A 71 13.57 12.09 17.06
C VAL A 71 12.42 11.76 16.12
N TYR A 72 12.18 10.47 15.91
CA TYR A 72 11.10 9.98 15.05
C TYR A 72 9.85 9.67 15.87
N SER A 73 8.70 10.14 15.37
CA SER A 73 7.38 9.75 15.86
C SER A 73 6.47 9.42 14.67
N PHE A 74 5.43 8.64 14.93
CA PHE A 74 4.55 8.09 13.90
C PHE A 74 3.12 8.43 14.25
N LYS A 75 2.45 9.19 13.40
CA LYS A 75 1.06 9.59 13.63
C LYS A 75 0.11 8.71 12.83
N GLY A 76 -0.66 7.90 13.53
CA GLY A 76 -1.73 7.09 12.96
C GLY A 76 -3.02 7.88 12.76
N GLU A 77 -4.04 7.19 12.24
CA GLU A 77 -5.41 7.69 12.24
C GLU A 77 -5.94 7.81 13.68
N ASN A 78 -7.03 8.58 13.87
CA ASN A 78 -7.69 8.76 15.17
C ASN A 78 -6.80 9.36 16.28
N GLY A 79 -5.78 10.14 15.89
CA GLY A 79 -4.94 10.90 16.82
C GLY A 79 -3.87 10.09 17.57
N VAL A 80 -3.67 8.80 17.23
CA VAL A 80 -2.64 7.97 17.87
C VAL A 80 -1.25 8.44 17.43
N THR A 81 -0.36 8.67 18.38
CA THR A 81 1.06 8.95 18.16
C THR A 81 1.89 7.85 18.77
N ILE A 82 2.79 7.26 18.00
CA ILE A 82 3.71 6.22 18.43
C ILE A 82 5.13 6.80 18.43
N THR A 83 5.84 6.68 19.55
CA THR A 83 7.23 7.11 19.70
C THR A 83 8.08 5.92 20.15
N PRO A 84 8.78 5.25 19.22
CA PRO A 84 9.67 4.14 19.56
C PRO A 84 10.87 4.62 20.38
N THR A 85 11.55 3.68 21.02
CA THR A 85 12.82 3.98 21.69
C THR A 85 13.90 4.39 20.69
N SER A 86 14.81 5.29 21.10
CA SER A 86 15.95 5.66 20.26
C SER A 86 16.81 4.44 19.89
N ALA A 87 16.94 3.47 20.80
CA ALA A 87 17.66 2.22 20.55
C ALA A 87 17.04 1.42 19.39
N SER A 88 15.70 1.36 19.30
CA SER A 88 15.00 0.70 18.20
C SER A 88 15.26 1.39 16.86
N ILE A 89 15.22 2.73 16.83
CA ILE A 89 15.56 3.51 15.63
C ILE A 89 17.02 3.26 15.21
N SER A 90 17.97 3.32 16.15
CA SER A 90 19.38 3.05 15.87
C SER A 90 19.61 1.62 15.38
N ALA A 91 18.84 0.64 15.85
CA ALA A 91 18.93 -0.74 15.37
C ALA A 91 18.49 -0.87 13.91
N LEU A 92 17.45 -0.14 13.48
CA LEU A 92 17.04 -0.09 12.07
C LEU A 92 18.14 0.54 11.21
N GLU A 93 18.70 1.67 11.66
CA GLU A 93 19.77 2.38 10.94
C GLU A 93 21.07 1.56 10.84
N ALA A 94 21.45 0.85 11.91
CA ALA A 94 22.59 -0.06 11.92
C ALA A 94 22.42 -1.22 10.92
N ASN A 95 21.18 -1.61 10.61
CA ASN A 95 20.85 -2.61 9.59
C ASN A 95 20.72 -2.02 8.17
N GLY A 96 21.14 -0.77 7.98
CA GLY A 96 21.16 -0.09 6.68
C GLY A 96 19.83 0.56 6.27
N PHE A 97 18.81 0.54 7.14
CA PHE A 97 17.57 1.26 6.88
C PHE A 97 17.75 2.76 7.13
N LYS A 98 17.54 3.60 6.11
CA LYS A 98 17.67 5.05 6.25
C LYS A 98 16.36 5.67 6.72
N MET A 99 16.23 5.85 8.04
CA MET A 99 15.05 6.52 8.63
C MET A 99 14.87 7.94 8.09
N SER A 100 15.95 8.63 7.72
CA SER A 100 15.90 9.95 7.09
C SER A 100 15.01 9.96 5.85
N ASP A 101 15.06 8.89 5.05
CA ASP A 101 14.34 8.77 3.78
C ASP A 101 12.84 8.53 3.99
N MET A 102 12.41 8.30 5.23
CA MET A 102 11.00 8.09 5.61
C MET A 102 10.33 9.36 6.13
N SER A 103 11.09 10.41 6.43
CA SER A 103 10.54 11.66 6.98
C SER A 103 9.43 12.20 6.06
N ASP A 104 8.27 12.51 6.64
CA ASP A 104 7.08 13.03 5.94
C ASP A 104 6.40 12.04 4.96
N LYS A 105 6.84 10.78 4.93
CA LYS A 105 6.18 9.72 4.16
C LYS A 105 5.07 9.06 4.96
N VAL A 106 4.17 8.38 4.26
CA VAL A 106 3.24 7.44 4.88
C VAL A 106 3.84 6.04 4.84
N ALA A 107 3.76 5.35 5.98
CA ALA A 107 4.29 4.01 6.13
C ALA A 107 3.29 3.10 6.83
N GLN A 108 3.39 1.80 6.57
CA GLN A 108 2.86 0.78 7.47
C GLN A 108 3.95 0.44 8.48
N ILE A 109 3.62 0.46 9.78
CA ILE A 109 4.56 0.07 10.84
C ILE A 109 4.04 -1.09 11.66
N TYR A 110 4.96 -1.84 12.26
CA TYR A 110 4.68 -2.79 13.33
C TYR A 110 5.69 -2.63 14.46
N TYR A 111 5.17 -2.63 15.68
CA TYR A 111 5.93 -2.46 16.90
C TYR A 111 5.50 -3.46 17.96
N ARG A 112 6.37 -3.66 18.95
CA ARG A 112 6.12 -4.53 20.09
C ARG A 112 6.64 -3.93 21.39
N TRP A 113 6.16 -4.43 22.52
CA TRP A 113 6.63 -4.03 23.85
C TRP A 113 6.44 -5.15 24.88
N ASP A 114 7.28 -5.18 25.90
CA ASP A 114 7.12 -6.08 27.04
C ASP A 114 6.11 -5.43 28.01
N PRO A 115 4.92 -6.02 28.24
CA PRO A 115 3.89 -5.46 29.09
C PRO A 115 4.28 -5.43 30.57
N THR A 116 5.34 -6.14 30.98
CA THR A 116 5.89 -6.05 32.33
C THR A 116 6.77 -4.81 32.53
N GLN A 117 7.25 -4.20 31.44
CA GLN A 117 8.11 -3.01 31.45
C GLN A 117 7.36 -1.74 31.00
N VAL A 118 6.41 -1.90 30.08
CA VAL A 118 5.61 -0.80 29.52
C VAL A 118 4.15 -1.20 29.53
N ASP A 119 3.33 -0.53 30.34
CA ASP A 119 1.88 -0.71 30.33
C ASP A 119 1.26 0.27 29.33
N ILE A 120 0.53 -0.25 28.35
CA ILE A 120 -0.12 0.53 27.27
C ILE A 120 -1.59 0.15 27.24
N PRO A 121 -2.49 1.03 27.74
CA PRO A 121 -3.93 0.82 27.65
C PRO A 121 -4.42 0.69 26.20
N ALA A 122 -5.54 -0.02 26.01
CA ALA A 122 -6.09 -0.28 24.67
C ALA A 122 -6.55 0.99 23.93
N ASP A 123 -6.89 2.05 24.66
CA ASP A 123 -7.34 3.34 24.14
C ASP A 123 -6.25 4.43 24.17
N GLU A 124 -5.00 4.05 24.50
CA GLU A 124 -3.88 4.98 24.55
C GLU A 124 -3.65 5.68 23.21
N LYS A 125 -3.51 7.01 23.28
CA LYS A 125 -3.25 7.86 22.11
C LYS A 125 -1.80 8.26 22.00
N ASP A 126 -1.01 8.14 23.07
CA ASP A 126 0.40 8.46 23.09
C ASP A 126 1.23 7.21 23.50
N VAL A 127 1.48 6.36 22.50
CA VAL A 127 2.18 5.09 22.64
C VAL A 127 3.69 5.34 22.67
N LYS A 128 4.36 5.03 23.77
CA LYS A 128 5.80 5.31 23.97
C LYS A 128 6.55 4.07 24.46
N GLY A 129 7.88 4.08 24.30
CA GLY A 129 8.74 3.03 24.86
C GLY A 129 8.70 1.70 24.09
N VAL A 130 8.12 1.69 22.89
CA VAL A 130 7.97 0.50 22.06
C VAL A 130 9.20 0.25 21.18
N GLU A 131 9.36 -0.99 20.73
CA GLU A 131 10.34 -1.38 19.71
C GLU A 131 9.65 -1.44 18.34
N LEU A 132 10.05 -0.56 17.42
CA LEU A 132 9.71 -0.65 16.01
C LEU A 132 10.58 -1.72 15.35
N TYR A 133 9.94 -2.76 14.80
CA TYR A 133 10.65 -3.88 14.20
C TYR A 133 10.33 -4.07 12.70
N SER A 134 9.32 -3.37 12.17
CA SER A 134 8.99 -3.37 10.74
C SER A 134 8.43 -2.03 10.31
N ILE A 135 8.84 -1.59 9.12
CA ILE A 135 8.38 -0.37 8.47
C ILE A 135 8.39 -0.56 6.94
N GLU A 136 7.29 -0.22 6.28
CA GLU A 136 7.15 -0.24 4.82
C GLU A 136 6.61 1.11 4.34
N SER A 137 7.35 1.79 3.45
CA SER A 137 6.85 2.99 2.77
C SER A 137 5.69 2.64 1.85
N LEU A 138 4.60 3.40 1.94
CA LEU A 138 3.45 3.29 1.04
C LEU A 138 3.47 4.37 -0.07
N ASP A 139 4.39 5.32 0.02
CA ASP A 139 4.57 6.39 -0.97
C ASP A 139 4.93 5.86 -2.36
N ASN A 140 4.32 6.48 -3.38
CA ASN A 140 4.51 6.21 -4.79
C ASN A 140 4.75 7.53 -5.55
N THR A 141 5.17 7.40 -6.79
CA THR A 141 5.64 8.52 -7.59
C THR A 141 4.47 9.38 -8.10
N VAL A 142 4.67 10.70 -8.04
CA VAL A 142 3.84 11.69 -8.72
C VAL A 142 4.71 12.49 -9.69
N GLU A 143 4.27 12.57 -10.94
CA GLU A 143 4.98 13.27 -12.02
C GLU A 143 4.18 14.50 -12.47
N ILE A 144 4.88 15.58 -12.78
CA ILE A 144 4.33 16.72 -13.50
C ILE A 144 4.95 16.68 -14.89
N VAL A 145 4.11 16.60 -15.92
CA VAL A 145 4.54 16.43 -17.31
C VAL A 145 3.93 17.55 -18.13
N GLU A 146 4.77 18.49 -18.56
CA GLU A 146 4.31 19.66 -19.31
C GLU A 146 3.72 19.28 -20.67
N GLN A 147 4.25 18.25 -21.33
CA GLN A 147 3.75 17.80 -22.63
C GLN A 147 3.74 16.27 -22.72
N LYS A 148 2.53 15.73 -22.96
CA LYS A 148 2.30 14.30 -23.10
C LYS A 148 3.06 13.71 -24.28
N GLY A 149 3.59 12.51 -24.09
CA GLY A 149 4.35 11.74 -25.09
C GLY A 149 5.79 12.20 -25.30
N VAL A 150 6.14 13.43 -24.89
CA VAL A 150 7.44 14.05 -25.17
C VAL A 150 8.42 13.85 -24.02
N ALA A 151 8.00 14.14 -22.79
CA ALA A 151 8.90 14.13 -21.65
C ALA A 151 9.39 12.71 -21.30
N ALA A 152 10.65 12.60 -20.87
CA ALA A 152 11.24 11.32 -20.49
C ALA A 152 10.58 10.71 -19.24
N ASN A 153 10.06 11.56 -18.36
CA ASN A 153 9.32 11.20 -17.16
C ASN A 153 7.81 11.04 -17.41
N ASP A 154 7.34 10.89 -18.65
CA ASP A 154 5.91 10.63 -18.89
C ASP A 154 5.60 9.14 -18.73
N SER A 155 5.34 8.71 -17.50
CA SER A 155 5.06 7.29 -17.22
C SER A 155 3.84 6.76 -17.98
N ILE A 156 2.82 7.58 -18.27
CA ILE A 156 1.64 7.18 -19.05
C ILE A 156 2.03 6.80 -20.47
N SER A 157 2.89 7.60 -21.11
CA SER A 157 3.27 7.37 -22.51
C SER A 157 4.43 6.38 -22.67
N LYS A 158 5.32 6.29 -21.67
CA LYS A 158 6.59 5.55 -21.80
C LYS A 158 6.58 4.19 -21.13
N SER A 159 5.76 3.97 -20.10
CA SER A 159 5.86 2.76 -19.28
C SER A 159 4.54 2.12 -18.87
N ASN A 160 3.41 2.81 -19.09
CA ASN A 160 2.08 2.25 -18.85
C ASN A 160 1.81 1.07 -19.78
N ASN A 161 1.67 -0.12 -19.20
CA ASN A 161 1.55 -1.36 -19.95
C ASN A 161 0.53 -2.34 -19.37
N ALA A 162 -0.15 -1.98 -18.27
CA ALA A 162 -1.13 -2.84 -17.64
C ALA A 162 -2.37 -2.07 -17.18
N ALA A 163 -3.54 -2.71 -17.25
CA ALA A 163 -4.77 -2.22 -16.64
C ALA A 163 -4.78 -2.58 -15.14
N ILE A 164 -5.47 -1.78 -14.33
CA ILE A 164 -5.85 -2.17 -12.97
C ILE A 164 -7.19 -2.93 -13.01
N ILE A 165 -7.55 -3.62 -11.92
CA ILE A 165 -8.88 -4.21 -11.77
C ILE A 165 -9.86 -3.12 -11.33
N SER A 166 -9.50 -2.37 -10.29
CA SER A 166 -10.34 -1.31 -9.73
C SER A 166 -9.53 -0.32 -8.89
N LEU A 167 -10.02 0.91 -8.82
CA LEU A 167 -9.60 1.90 -7.83
C LEU A 167 -10.65 1.98 -6.72
N GLY A 168 -10.31 1.47 -5.55
CA GLY A 168 -11.25 1.05 -4.52
C GLY A 168 -11.61 -0.44 -4.66
N TYR A 169 -12.14 -1.01 -3.58
CA TYR A 169 -12.50 -2.43 -3.51
C TYR A 169 -13.48 -2.68 -2.37
N ASP A 170 -14.45 -3.57 -2.58
CA ASP A 170 -15.39 -3.99 -1.55
C ASP A 170 -15.14 -5.46 -1.22
N ALA A 171 -14.85 -5.78 0.05
CA ALA A 171 -14.65 -7.15 0.48
C ALA A 171 -15.12 -7.39 1.91
N GLY A 172 -15.92 -8.44 2.09
CA GLY A 172 -16.39 -8.85 3.42
C GLY A 172 -17.21 -7.78 4.14
N GLY A 173 -17.90 -6.90 3.41
CA GLY A 173 -18.65 -5.76 3.98
C GLY A 173 -17.79 -4.54 4.32
N ILE A 174 -16.48 -4.59 4.09
CA ILE A 174 -15.57 -3.44 4.24
C ILE A 174 -15.39 -2.77 2.88
N LYS A 175 -15.61 -1.46 2.85
CA LYS A 175 -15.43 -0.62 1.67
C LYS A 175 -14.09 0.10 1.73
N TYR A 176 -13.22 -0.22 0.79
CA TYR A 176 -11.95 0.48 0.59
C TYR A 176 -12.13 1.51 -0.52
N ALA A 177 -12.04 2.79 -0.18
CA ALA A 177 -12.21 3.89 -1.12
C ALA A 177 -10.98 4.80 -1.15
N PRO A 178 -10.67 5.42 -2.31
CA PRO A 178 -9.75 6.54 -2.37
C PRO A 178 -10.12 7.63 -1.37
N LYS A 179 -9.13 8.17 -0.66
CA LYS A 179 -9.34 9.27 0.30
C LYS A 179 -8.09 10.11 0.46
N PHE A 180 -8.27 11.34 0.91
CA PHE A 180 -7.18 12.08 1.54
C PHE A 180 -6.89 11.45 2.90
N PHE A 181 -5.61 11.22 3.19
CA PHE A 181 -5.15 10.55 4.40
C PHE A 181 -4.35 11.54 5.23
N TYR A 182 -4.71 11.68 6.51
CA TYR A 182 -4.02 12.50 7.51
C TYR A 182 -4.05 14.03 7.28
N ASP A 183 -3.85 14.48 6.05
CA ASP A 183 -3.84 15.88 5.65
C ASP A 183 -4.55 16.08 4.30
N ASP A 184 -4.57 17.32 3.80
CA ASP A 184 -5.32 17.69 2.62
C ASP A 184 -4.55 17.52 1.30
N HIS A 185 -3.35 16.93 1.33
CA HIS A 185 -2.46 16.77 0.17
C HIS A 185 -1.86 15.37 0.01
N THR A 186 -2.04 14.49 0.99
CA THR A 186 -1.63 13.09 0.95
C THR A 186 -2.79 12.24 0.47
N LEU A 187 -2.72 11.73 -0.75
CA LEU A 187 -3.77 10.94 -1.37
C LEU A 187 -3.49 9.45 -1.18
N LEU A 188 -4.40 8.72 -0.53
CA LEU A 188 -4.35 7.27 -0.34
C LEU A 188 -5.29 6.58 -1.33
N LEU A 189 -4.74 5.70 -2.15
CA LEU A 189 -5.44 4.93 -3.17
C LEU A 189 -5.36 3.43 -2.88
N PRO A 190 -6.48 2.77 -2.57
CA PRO A 190 -6.57 1.31 -2.62
C PRO A 190 -6.67 0.90 -4.11
N ILE A 191 -5.64 0.26 -4.65
CA ILE A 191 -5.58 -0.13 -6.06
C ILE A 191 -5.56 -1.65 -6.14
N ASN A 192 -6.63 -2.24 -6.65
CA ASN A 192 -6.65 -3.67 -6.93
C ASN A 192 -6.13 -3.93 -8.34
N TYR A 193 -5.10 -4.74 -8.48
CA TYR A 193 -4.54 -5.16 -9.76
C TYR A 193 -4.01 -6.60 -9.67
N TYR A 194 -3.87 -7.27 -10.80
CA TYR A 194 -3.26 -8.60 -10.87
C TYR A 194 -1.75 -8.53 -10.68
N ILE A 195 -1.21 -9.44 -9.88
CA ILE A 195 0.22 -9.51 -9.57
C ILE A 195 0.59 -10.97 -9.30
N THR A 196 1.78 -11.35 -9.74
CA THR A 196 2.29 -12.71 -9.55
C THR A 196 3.55 -12.70 -8.70
N ASN A 197 4.63 -12.07 -9.17
CA ASN A 197 5.91 -12.14 -8.48
C ASN A 197 6.80 -10.91 -8.63
N LYS A 198 6.37 -9.86 -9.33
CA LYS A 198 7.16 -8.62 -9.41
C LYS A 198 6.36 -7.45 -8.88
N ARG A 199 7.05 -6.54 -8.19
CA ARG A 199 6.44 -5.29 -7.76
C ARG A 199 6.17 -4.42 -8.99
N HIS A 200 4.92 -4.01 -9.14
CA HIS A 200 4.48 -3.08 -10.17
C HIS A 200 4.73 -1.63 -9.71
N PHE A 201 4.86 -0.73 -10.68
CA PHE A 201 4.94 0.71 -10.45
C PHE A 201 3.62 1.37 -10.83
N LEU A 202 3.06 2.12 -9.89
CA LEU A 202 1.81 2.85 -10.05
C LEU A 202 2.13 4.33 -9.82
N THR A 203 2.01 5.12 -10.88
CA THR A 203 2.47 6.52 -10.91
C THR A 203 1.30 7.42 -11.25
N LEU A 204 1.10 8.49 -10.46
CA LEU A 204 0.17 9.55 -10.85
C LEU A 204 0.88 10.59 -11.69
N VAL A 205 0.25 11.02 -12.78
CA VAL A 205 0.79 12.02 -13.70
C VAL A 205 -0.18 13.18 -13.84
N TYR A 206 0.32 14.39 -13.65
CA TYR A 206 -0.39 15.65 -13.88
C TYR A 206 0.11 16.33 -15.16
N TYR A 207 -0.82 16.69 -16.05
CA TYR A 207 -0.54 17.42 -17.30
C TYR A 207 -1.07 18.86 -17.22
N PRO A 208 -0.29 19.84 -16.70
CA PRO A 208 -0.77 21.20 -16.49
C PRO A 208 -1.26 21.91 -17.75
N ASN A 209 -0.72 21.58 -18.94
CA ASN A 209 -1.08 22.24 -20.19
C ASN A 209 -2.32 21.65 -20.86
N GLU A 210 -2.76 20.45 -20.44
CA GLU A 210 -3.99 19.81 -20.93
C GLU A 210 -5.15 20.02 -19.96
N ASP A 211 -4.85 20.17 -18.66
CA ASP A 211 -5.83 20.32 -17.60
C ASP A 211 -6.17 21.80 -17.34
N ASN A 212 -7.07 22.33 -18.17
CA ASN A 212 -7.51 23.74 -18.11
C ASN A 212 -8.79 23.93 -17.27
N GLY A 213 -9.22 22.91 -16.53
CA GLY A 213 -10.46 22.92 -15.74
C GLY A 213 -10.30 23.39 -14.30
N THR A 214 -11.44 23.60 -13.63
CA THR A 214 -11.51 23.88 -12.18
C THR A 214 -11.34 22.62 -11.31
N THR A 215 -11.31 21.44 -11.93
CA THR A 215 -11.09 20.15 -11.25
C THR A 215 -9.68 19.67 -11.61
N LEU A 216 -8.87 19.36 -10.60
CA LEU A 216 -7.55 18.77 -10.84
C LEU A 216 -7.71 17.33 -11.33
N ARG A 217 -7.15 17.02 -12.50
CA ARG A 217 -7.16 15.70 -13.10
C ARG A 217 -5.77 15.07 -13.09
N LEU A 218 -5.68 13.87 -12.53
CA LEU A 218 -4.48 13.03 -12.49
C LEU A 218 -4.71 11.76 -13.31
N TYR A 219 -3.67 11.28 -13.95
CA TYR A 219 -3.69 10.05 -14.73
C TYR A 219 -2.88 8.99 -14.01
N LEU A 220 -3.47 7.83 -13.75
CA LEU A 220 -2.77 6.71 -13.12
C LEU A 220 -2.15 5.82 -14.21
N GLY A 221 -0.83 5.78 -14.23
CA GLY A 221 -0.05 4.84 -15.03
C GLY A 221 0.23 3.58 -14.24
N HIS A 222 0.16 2.43 -14.90
CA HIS A 222 0.44 1.13 -14.31
C HIS A 222 1.47 0.37 -15.17
N ASN A 223 2.67 0.25 -14.62
CA ASN A 223 3.76 -0.52 -15.18
C ASN A 223 3.91 -1.83 -14.40
N SER A 224 3.55 -2.94 -15.06
CA SER A 224 3.68 -4.30 -14.53
C SER A 224 5.12 -4.72 -14.24
N ASN A 225 6.13 -3.93 -14.62
CA ASN A 225 7.54 -4.26 -14.41
C ASN A 225 7.93 -5.64 -15.02
N GLY A 226 7.26 -6.00 -16.11
CA GLY A 226 7.42 -7.28 -16.77
C GLY A 226 7.01 -8.48 -15.90
N ASP A 227 6.04 -8.31 -15.00
CA ASP A 227 5.40 -9.42 -14.29
C ASP A 227 4.61 -10.31 -15.28
N SER A 228 4.26 -11.51 -14.85
CA SER A 228 3.40 -12.42 -15.58
C SER A 228 1.99 -11.84 -15.73
N THR A 229 1.36 -12.04 -16.89
CA THR A 229 -0.02 -11.66 -17.16
C THR A 229 -1.05 -12.62 -16.54
N SER A 230 -0.69 -13.31 -15.45
CA SER A 230 -1.58 -14.25 -14.77
C SER A 230 -2.64 -13.50 -13.98
N THR A 231 -3.87 -14.02 -13.99
CA THR A 231 -5.01 -13.47 -13.27
C THR A 231 -5.34 -14.24 -11.97
N ASN A 232 -4.42 -15.10 -11.51
CA ASN A 232 -4.67 -16.00 -10.39
C ASN A 232 -4.57 -15.33 -9.01
N SER A 233 -4.00 -14.14 -8.94
CA SER A 233 -3.76 -13.42 -7.69
C SER A 233 -3.84 -11.93 -7.94
N THR A 234 -4.35 -11.21 -6.94
CA THR A 234 -4.42 -9.75 -6.95
C THR A 234 -3.63 -9.16 -5.78
N SER A 235 -3.28 -7.88 -5.92
CA SER A 235 -2.71 -7.07 -4.85
C SER A 235 -3.52 -7.19 -3.55
N TYR A 236 -4.85 -7.07 -3.61
CA TYR A 236 -5.72 -7.27 -2.44
C TYR A 236 -5.59 -8.68 -1.85
N THR A 237 -5.71 -9.74 -2.66
CA THR A 237 -5.66 -11.11 -2.12
C THR A 237 -4.33 -11.42 -1.46
N LEU A 238 -3.22 -10.90 -2.00
CA LEU A 238 -1.91 -11.05 -1.37
C LEU A 238 -1.82 -10.29 -0.04
N THR A 239 -2.29 -9.04 0.01
CA THR A 239 -2.34 -8.26 1.25
C THR A 239 -3.25 -8.91 2.30
N ALA A 240 -4.41 -9.44 1.91
CA ALA A 240 -5.33 -10.10 2.82
C ALA A 240 -4.76 -11.42 3.37
N ASN A 241 -4.11 -12.23 2.52
CA ASN A 241 -3.52 -13.51 2.91
C ASN A 241 -2.36 -13.38 3.90
N THR A 242 -1.69 -12.23 3.94
CA THR A 242 -0.63 -11.94 4.93
C THR A 242 -1.18 -11.30 6.22
N GLY A 243 -2.51 -11.21 6.37
CA GLY A 243 -3.13 -10.49 7.48
C GLY A 243 -2.79 -9.00 7.48
N GLY A 244 -2.47 -8.43 6.32
CA GLY A 244 -1.95 -7.06 6.17
C GLY A 244 -0.50 -6.88 6.59
N TYR A 245 0.13 -7.88 7.22
CA TYR A 245 1.46 -7.80 7.84
C TYR A 245 2.58 -7.54 6.83
N TYR A 246 2.44 -8.10 5.63
CA TYR A 246 3.40 -7.91 4.54
C TYR A 246 2.66 -7.50 3.28
N GLY A 247 3.11 -6.40 2.67
CA GLY A 247 2.60 -5.96 1.38
C GLY A 247 1.29 -5.20 1.49
N LEU A 248 1.06 -4.45 2.58
CA LEU A 248 0.03 -3.40 2.57
C LEU A 248 0.33 -2.42 1.43
N GLY A 249 1.61 -2.17 1.15
CA GLY A 249 2.07 -1.41 -0.01
C GLY A 249 1.83 -2.07 -1.37
N LEU A 250 1.27 -3.29 -1.45
CA LEU A 250 0.77 -3.85 -2.71
C LEU A 250 -0.59 -3.27 -3.06
N PHE A 251 -1.50 -3.20 -2.09
CA PHE A 251 -2.88 -2.73 -2.31
C PHE A 251 -3.01 -1.22 -2.09
N TYR A 252 -2.43 -0.67 -1.03
CA TYR A 252 -2.49 0.77 -0.75
C TYR A 252 -1.30 1.50 -1.36
N LYS A 253 -1.58 2.60 -2.06
CA LYS A 253 -0.61 3.52 -2.65
C LYS A 253 -0.86 4.92 -2.16
N VAL A 254 0.18 5.56 -1.66
CA VAL A 254 0.12 6.95 -1.18
C VAL A 254 0.84 7.88 -2.13
N TYR A 255 0.31 9.07 -2.34
CA TYR A 255 0.86 10.08 -3.23
C TYR A 255 0.87 11.44 -2.53
N ASP A 256 2.03 12.08 -2.46
CA ASP A 256 2.19 13.46 -2.00
C ASP A 256 1.89 14.42 -3.17
N LEU A 257 0.81 15.19 -3.03
CA LEU A 257 0.34 16.10 -4.07
C LEU A 257 0.79 17.55 -3.89
N ARG A 258 1.64 17.88 -2.90
CA ARG A 258 2.05 19.29 -2.64
C ARG A 258 2.56 20.00 -3.88
N LYS A 259 3.52 19.39 -4.59
CA LYS A 259 4.11 19.96 -5.81
C LYS A 259 3.09 20.10 -6.94
N VAL A 260 2.16 19.14 -7.04
CA VAL A 260 1.07 19.19 -8.03
C VAL A 260 0.13 20.34 -7.70
N PHE A 261 -0.28 20.50 -6.45
CA PHE A 261 -1.15 21.59 -6.03
C PHE A 261 -0.51 22.96 -6.22
N GLU A 262 0.79 23.09 -5.91
CA GLU A 262 1.53 24.31 -6.23
C GLU A 262 1.55 24.62 -7.72
N ARG A 263 1.76 23.60 -8.58
CA ARG A 263 1.72 23.78 -10.04
C ARG A 263 0.32 24.14 -10.53
N TYR A 264 -0.70 23.45 -10.02
CA TYR A 264 -2.11 23.70 -10.34
C TYR A 264 -2.50 25.14 -10.00
N LYS A 265 -2.20 25.59 -8.78
CA LYS A 265 -2.47 26.97 -8.31
C LYS A 265 -1.85 28.03 -9.22
N ARG A 266 -0.62 27.80 -9.69
CA ARG A 266 0.03 28.69 -10.67
C ARG A 266 -0.67 28.70 -12.03
N GLN A 267 -1.18 27.56 -12.49
CA GLN A 267 -1.83 27.43 -13.79
C GLN A 267 -3.23 28.06 -13.80
N THR A 268 -3.99 27.87 -12.71
CA THR A 268 -5.40 28.32 -12.61
C THR A 268 -5.55 29.67 -11.89
N SER A 269 -4.44 30.28 -11.45
CA SER A 269 -4.44 31.55 -10.70
C SER A 269 -5.29 31.53 -9.43
N THR A 270 -5.42 30.37 -8.78
CA THR A 270 -6.11 30.21 -7.49
C THR A 270 -5.13 30.11 -6.32
N SER A 271 -5.54 30.54 -5.14
CA SER A 271 -4.81 30.35 -3.88
C SER A 271 -5.13 29.04 -3.18
N GLU A 272 -6.28 28.45 -3.49
CA GLU A 272 -6.83 27.30 -2.77
C GLU A 272 -6.34 25.97 -3.32
N ASN A 273 -6.13 25.00 -2.44
CA ASN A 273 -5.89 23.63 -2.85
C ASN A 273 -7.17 23.03 -3.44
N PRO A 274 -7.11 22.20 -4.51
CA PRO A 274 -8.28 21.51 -5.06
C PRO A 274 -9.02 20.73 -3.98
N THR A 275 -10.35 20.87 -3.90
CA THR A 275 -11.20 20.09 -2.99
C THR A 275 -11.65 18.77 -3.58
N THR A 276 -11.59 18.67 -4.90
CA THR A 276 -11.97 17.49 -5.67
C THR A 276 -10.90 17.18 -6.69
N ILE A 277 -10.56 15.90 -6.81
CA ILE A 277 -9.58 15.38 -7.77
C ILE A 277 -10.24 14.29 -8.60
N GLU A 278 -10.01 14.32 -9.90
CA GLU A 278 -10.33 13.22 -10.81
C GLU A 278 -9.09 12.36 -11.05
N ILE A 279 -9.25 11.05 -10.98
CA ILE A 279 -8.21 10.08 -11.31
C ILE A 279 -8.69 9.28 -12.51
N VAL A 280 -7.97 9.44 -13.62
CA VAL A 280 -8.25 8.75 -14.88
C VAL A 280 -7.33 7.54 -14.99
N THR A 281 -7.89 6.37 -15.28
CA THR A 281 -7.11 5.12 -15.39
C THR A 281 -7.78 4.12 -16.32
N LYS A 282 -7.01 3.13 -16.77
CA LYS A 282 -7.53 2.00 -17.54
C LYS A 282 -7.83 0.82 -16.62
N VAL A 283 -9.07 0.33 -16.66
CA VAL A 283 -9.53 -0.78 -15.84
C VAL A 283 -9.94 -1.98 -16.69
N ASN A 284 -9.67 -3.17 -16.18
CA ASN A 284 -10.17 -4.44 -16.71
C ASN A 284 -10.16 -5.51 -15.62
N SER A 285 -11.33 -6.06 -15.30
CA SER A 285 -11.50 -7.06 -14.25
C SER A 285 -11.14 -8.49 -14.66
N TYR A 286 -10.73 -8.70 -15.91
CA TYR A 286 -10.49 -10.02 -16.49
C TYR A 286 -9.10 -10.17 -17.11
N SER A 287 -8.36 -9.08 -17.31
CA SER A 287 -7.07 -9.06 -18.01
C SER A 287 -6.22 -7.88 -17.54
N LEU A 288 -4.89 -8.02 -17.62
CA LEU A 288 -3.99 -6.87 -17.44
C LEU A 288 -3.78 -6.10 -18.74
N LYS A 289 -4.19 -6.64 -19.90
CA LYS A 289 -3.78 -6.10 -21.19
C LYS A 289 -4.52 -4.81 -21.54
N LEU A 290 -3.78 -3.81 -21.98
CA LEU A 290 -4.35 -2.50 -22.35
C LEU A 290 -5.13 -2.50 -23.66
N ASP A 291 -4.83 -3.43 -24.56
CA ASP A 291 -5.45 -3.62 -25.88
C ASP A 291 -6.60 -4.64 -25.88
N ASP A 292 -6.92 -5.20 -24.71
CA ASP A 292 -8.08 -6.07 -24.52
C ASP A 292 -9.39 -5.30 -24.75
N SER A 293 -10.36 -5.93 -25.40
CA SER A 293 -11.63 -5.29 -25.76
C SER A 293 -12.49 -4.92 -24.54
N GLN A 294 -12.24 -5.52 -23.37
CA GLN A 294 -12.92 -5.18 -22.13
C GLN A 294 -12.21 -4.08 -21.34
N THR A 295 -11.01 -3.67 -21.76
CA THR A 295 -10.29 -2.57 -21.11
C THR A 295 -10.95 -1.24 -21.46
N LYS A 296 -11.35 -0.51 -20.43
CA LYS A 296 -11.98 0.81 -20.56
C LYS A 296 -11.26 1.85 -19.72
N GLU A 297 -11.36 3.10 -20.14
CA GLU A 297 -10.98 4.23 -19.31
C GLU A 297 -12.10 4.52 -18.31
N GLU A 298 -11.73 4.74 -17.06
CA GLU A 298 -12.63 5.17 -16.00
C GLU A 298 -12.08 6.40 -15.27
N VAL A 299 -13.00 7.24 -14.80
CA VAL A 299 -12.70 8.44 -14.04
C VAL A 299 -13.27 8.27 -12.64
N TYR A 300 -12.39 8.35 -11.64
CA TYR A 300 -12.74 8.26 -10.23
C TYR A 300 -12.65 9.64 -9.60
N THR A 301 -13.69 10.06 -8.88
CA THR A 301 -13.71 11.34 -8.17
C THR A 301 -13.37 11.13 -6.70
N VAL A 302 -12.39 11.87 -6.20
CA VAL A 302 -12.01 11.90 -4.79
C VAL A 302 -12.25 13.31 -4.27
N THR A 303 -13.17 13.43 -3.31
CA THR A 303 -13.45 14.70 -2.64
C THR A 303 -12.77 14.69 -1.28
N LYS A 304 -12.24 15.83 -0.85
CA LYS A 304 -11.79 16.03 0.53
C LYS A 304 -12.96 15.69 1.47
N GLY A 305 -12.74 14.72 2.36
CA GLY A 305 -13.67 14.49 3.45
C GLY A 305 -13.71 15.71 4.36
N GLU A 306 -14.83 15.93 5.03
CA GLU A 306 -14.84 16.83 6.19
C GLU A 306 -13.83 16.27 7.18
N THR A 307 -12.88 17.10 7.62
CA THR A 307 -11.97 16.72 8.70
C THR A 307 -12.85 16.44 9.91
N GLU A 308 -12.92 15.19 10.36
CA GLU A 308 -13.50 14.89 11.67
C GLU A 308 -12.70 15.71 12.68
N LYS A 309 -13.35 16.76 13.21
CA LYS A 309 -12.80 17.69 14.19
C LYS A 309 -12.71 17.05 15.56
#